data_AF-A0A1S6YFG2-F1
#
_entry.id   AF-A0A1S6YFG2-F1
#
_cell.length_a   1.000
_cell.length_b   1.000
_cell.length_c   1.000
_cell.angle_alpha   90.00
_cell.angle_beta   90.00
_cell.angle_gamma   90.00
#
_symmetry.space_group_name_H-M   'P 1'
#
loop_
_entity.id
_entity.type
_entity.pdbx_description
1 polymer ?
#
loop_
_entity_poly.entity_id
_entity_poly.type
_entity_poly.pdbx_seq_one_letter_code
_entity_poly.pdbx_strand_id
1 'polypeptide(L)' 'MKEIILHNYLNNNIYYKVNFISKKYCIIFVKIYLTKLDIKYIITNILKKNINNKIKINFINKKNFLKKYIILFK' A
#
# COMPACT_ATOMS: atom_id res chain seq x y z
N MET A 1 -0.57 16.05 -4.45
CA MET A 1 -0.84 14.82 -3.67
C MET A 1 -1.90 14.04 -4.44
N LYS A 2 -1.58 12.86 -4.99
CA LYS A 2 -2.56 12.08 -5.76
C LYS A 2 -3.05 10.94 -4.88
N GLU A 3 -4.33 10.98 -4.56
CA GLU A 3 -5.01 9.90 -3.82
C GLU A 3 -5.64 8.95 -4.83
N ILE A 4 -5.42 7.65 -4.66
CA ILE A 4 -6.11 6.62 -5.44
C ILE A 4 -6.86 5.75 -4.43
N ILE A 5 -8.19 5.77 -4.55
CA ILE A 5 -9.08 4.87 -3.82
C ILE A 5 -9.33 3.71 -4.79
N LEU A 6 -8.69 2.57 -4.53
CA LEU A 6 -8.98 1.37 -5.31
C LEU A 6 -9.85 0.46 -4.45
N HIS A 7 -11.03 0.17 -4.97
CA HIS A 7 -11.97 -0.78 -4.41
C HIS A 7 -12.00 -1.97 -5.37
N ASN A 8 -11.25 -3.04 -5.04
CA ASN A 8 -11.29 -4.40 -5.63
C ASN A 8 -9.91 -5.01 -5.81
N TYR A 9 -9.28 -5.46 -4.73
CA TYR A 9 -8.29 -6.53 -4.84
C TYR A 9 -8.59 -7.56 -3.76
N LEU A 10 -8.88 -8.80 -4.16
CA LEU A 10 -9.28 -9.97 -3.34
C LEU A 10 -10.69 -9.87 -2.71
N ASN A 11 -11.69 -10.47 -3.37
CA ASN A 11 -13.06 -10.71 -2.88
C ASN A 11 -13.71 -9.51 -2.14
N ASN A 12 -13.85 -8.36 -2.80
CA ASN A 12 -14.63 -7.19 -2.37
C ASN A 12 -14.35 -6.57 -0.98
N ASN A 13 -13.36 -7.06 -0.22
CA ASN A 13 -13.25 -6.75 1.21
C ASN A 13 -12.02 -5.90 1.58
N ILE A 14 -11.12 -5.64 0.65
CA ILE A 14 -9.91 -4.84 0.90
C ILE A 14 -10.13 -3.42 0.42
N TYR A 15 -10.58 -2.56 1.33
CA TYR A 15 -10.58 -1.11 1.13
C TYR A 15 -9.18 -0.59 1.44
N TYR A 16 -8.55 0.04 0.46
CA TYR A 16 -7.30 0.74 0.71
C TYR A 16 -7.22 2.11 0.08
N LYS A 17 -6.65 3.03 0.86
CA LYS A 17 -6.34 4.40 0.42
C LYS A 17 -4.84 4.48 0.17
N VAL A 18 -4.45 4.77 -1.07
CA VAL A 18 -3.05 5.04 -1.41
C VAL A 18 -2.82 6.53 -1.49
N ASN A 19 -1.90 7.04 -0.69
CA ASN A 19 -1.42 8.40 -0.80
C ASN A 19 0.03 8.41 -1.31
N PHE A 20 0.25 9.01 -2.48
CA PHE A 20 1.59 9.23 -3.04
C PHE A 20 2.14 10.56 -2.56
N ILE A 21 3.20 10.49 -1.74
CA ILE A 21 3.87 11.67 -1.24
C ILE A 21 5.25 11.74 -1.89
N SER A 22 5.43 12.81 -2.66
CA SER A 22 6.69 13.21 -3.28
C SER A 22 7.47 12.10 -4.00
N LYS A 23 6.86 11.30 -4.90
CA LYS A 23 7.48 10.20 -5.73
C LYS A 23 8.36 9.16 -4.98
N LYS A 24 8.66 9.37 -3.69
CA LYS A 24 9.65 8.65 -2.86
C LYS A 24 8.96 7.65 -1.94
N TYR A 25 7.71 7.89 -1.57
CA TYR A 25 6.97 6.96 -0.74
C TYR A 25 5.48 6.95 -1.04
N CYS A 26 4.83 5.83 -0.72
CA CYS A 26 3.39 5.74 -0.63
C CYS A 26 2.95 5.22 0.74
N ILE A 27 1.74 5.61 1.13
CA ILE A 27 1.10 5.13 2.35
C ILE A 27 -0.15 4.37 1.92
N ILE A 28 -0.30 3.16 2.44
CA ILE A 28 -1.48 2.32 2.23
C ILE A 28 -2.17 2.12 3.58
N PHE A 29 -3.46 2.45 3.62
CA PHE A 29 -4.33 2.14 4.76
C PHE A 29 -5.20 0.95 4.40
N VAL A 30 -5.28 -0.08 5.26
CA VAL A 30 -6.07 -1.30 5.01
C VAL A 30 -6.85 -1.71 6.25
N LYS A 31 -8.07 -2.24 6.08
CA LYS A 31 -8.89 -2.72 7.21
C LYS A 31 -8.46 -4.10 7.73
N ILE A 32 -7.94 -4.95 6.84
CA ILE A 32 -7.50 -6.33 7.13
C ILE A 32 -5.96 -6.36 7.26
N TYR A 33 -5.42 -7.39 7.94
CA TYR A 33 -3.98 -7.63 7.90
C TYR A 33 -3.53 -8.05 6.50
N LEU A 34 -2.50 -7.38 5.99
CA LEU A 34 -1.80 -7.83 4.79
C LEU A 34 -0.35 -8.15 5.13
N THR A 35 0.14 -9.22 4.53
CA THR A 35 1.57 -9.55 4.60
C THR A 35 2.37 -8.57 3.75
N LYS A 36 3.69 -8.53 3.98
CA LYS A 36 4.59 -7.71 3.16
C LYS A 36 4.58 -8.14 1.68
N LEU A 37 4.32 -9.42 1.39
CA LEU A 37 4.20 -9.94 0.02
C LEU A 37 2.95 -9.42 -0.66
N ASP A 38 1.80 -9.45 0.03
CA ASP A 38 0.54 -8.93 -0.51
C ASP A 38 0.67 -7.45 -0.88
N ILE A 39 1.30 -6.66 0.00
CA ILE A 39 1.53 -5.23 -0.24
C ILE A 39 2.46 -5.02 -1.42
N LYS A 40 3.53 -5.82 -1.53
CA LYS A 40 4.43 -5.76 -2.68
C LYS A 40 3.66 -5.99 -3.98
N TYR A 41 2.79 -7.01 -4.00
CA TYR A 41 1.95 -7.37 -5.15
C TYR A 41 0.94 -6.27 -5.51
N ILE A 42 0.24 -5.73 -4.51
CA ILE A 42 -0.71 -4.62 -4.67
C ILE A 42 -0.02 -3.41 -5.32
N ILE A 43 1.16 -3.05 -4.82
CA ILE A 43 1.90 -1.88 -5.30
C ILE A 43 2.41 -2.10 -6.72
N THR A 44 2.95 -3.28 -7.05
CA THR A 44 3.38 -3.58 -8.42
C THR A 44 2.21 -3.50 -9.40
N ASN A 45 1.04 -4.00 -9.03
CA ASN A 45 -0.15 -3.96 -9.89
C ASN A 45 -0.72 -2.54 -10.03
N ILE A 46 -0.90 -1.79 -8.94
CA ILE A 46 -1.44 -0.42 -9.00
C ILE A 46 -0.51 0.50 -9.78
N LEU A 47 0.79 0.44 -9.48
CA LEU A 47 1.74 1.36 -10.09
C LEU A 47 2.12 0.96 -11.51
N LYS A 48 1.77 -0.26 -11.95
CA LYS A 48 2.28 -0.90 -13.19
C LYS A 48 3.79 -0.72 -13.34
N LYS A 49 4.49 -0.56 -12.22
CA LYS A 49 5.93 -0.36 -12.18
C LYS A 49 6.55 -1.73 -12.00
N ASN A 50 7.54 -2.05 -12.83
CA ASN A 50 8.52 -3.07 -12.53
C ASN A 50 9.35 -2.56 -11.36
N ILE A 51 8.84 -2.71 -10.14
CA ILE A 51 9.56 -2.35 -8.94
C ILE A 51 10.51 -3.50 -8.62
N ASN A 52 11.47 -3.72 -9.53
CA ASN A 52 12.43 -4.79 -9.40
C ASN A 52 13.45 -4.52 -8.30
N ASN A 53 13.67 -3.27 -7.88
CA ASN A 53 14.73 -2.99 -6.92
C ASN A 53 14.27 -2.07 -5.78
N LYS A 54 14.27 -2.64 -4.56
CA LYS A 54 14.38 -1.97 -3.24
C LYS A 54 13.15 -1.19 -2.75
N ILE A 55 12.03 -1.88 -2.59
CA ILE A 55 10.93 -1.39 -1.74
C ILE A 55 11.24 -1.68 -0.26
N LYS A 56 11.12 -0.68 0.61
CA LYS A 56 11.07 -0.90 2.07
C LYS A 56 9.64 -0.72 2.57
N ILE A 57 9.05 -1.77 3.12
CA ILE A 57 7.69 -1.77 3.68
C ILE A 57 7.78 -1.79 5.20
N ASN A 58 7.29 -0.72 5.82
CA ASN A 58 7.15 -0.61 7.27
C ASN A 58 5.67 -0.69 7.63
N PHE A 59 5.32 -1.65 8.49
CA PHE A 59 3.99 -1.75 9.08
C PHE A 59 3.93 -0.91 10.35
N ILE A 60 2.89 -0.09 10.47
CA ILE A 60 2.58 0.67 11.67
C ILE A 60 1.20 0.24 12.15
N ASN A 61 1.18 -0.51 13.25
CA ASN A 61 -0.06 -0.84 13.93
C ASN A 61 -0.47 0.34 14.81
N LYS A 62 -1.30 1.26 14.30
CA LYS A 62 -1.98 2.25 15.15
C LYS A 62 -3.21 1.59 15.76
N LYS A 63 -3.62 2.03 16.97
CA LYS A 63 -4.88 1.65 17.64
C LYS A 63 -6.16 2.01 16.85
N ASN A 64 -6.04 2.46 15.60
CA ASN A 64 -7.17 2.80 14.75
C ASN A 64 -7.69 1.55 14.02
N PHE A 65 -8.95 1.62 13.58
CA PHE A 65 -9.61 0.59 12.75
C PHE A 65 -8.84 0.18 11.48
N LEU A 66 -7.89 1.01 11.03
CA LEU A 66 -7.12 0.79 9.80
C LEU A 66 -5.63 0.59 10.12
N LYS A 67 -5.10 -0.49 9.55
CA LYS A 67 -3.68 -0.82 9.48
C LYS A 67 -2.99 0.10 8.51
N LYS A 68 -1.84 0.65 8.89
CA LYS A 68 -1.07 1.59 8.07
C LYS A 68 0.23 0.93 7.62
N TYR A 69 0.49 0.99 6.33
CA TYR A 69 1.75 0.56 5.72
C TYR A 69 2.41 1.75 5.05
N ILE A 70 3.66 2.00 5.40
CA ILE A 70 4.50 3.01 4.76
C ILE A 70 5.46 2.27 3.84
N ILE A 71 5.43 2.64 2.57
CA ILE A 71 6.26 2.04 1.55
C ILE A 71 7.19 3.09 0.98
N LEU A 72 8.49 2.88 1.15
CA LEU A 72 9.52 3.72 0.57
C LEU A 72 10.00 3.08 -0.74
N PHE A 73 9.96 3.86 -1.82
CA PHE A 73 10.60 3.54 -3.08
C PHE A 73 12.04 4.05 -3.03
N LYS A 74 13.01 3.14 -3.11
CA LYS A 74 14.43 3.50 -3.29
C LYS A 74 14.83 3.39 -4.75
#